data_AF-K5UHK0-F1
#
_entry.id   AF-K5UHK0-F1
#
_cell.length_a   1.000
_cell.length_b   1.000
_cell.length_c   1.000
_cell.angle_alpha   90.00
_cell.angle_beta   90.00
_cell.angle_gamma   90.00
#
_symmetry.space_group_name_H-M   'P 1'
#
loop_
_entity.id
_entity.type
_entity.pdbx_description
1 polymer ?
#
loop_
_entity_poly.entity_id
_entity_poly.type
_entity_poly.pdbx_seq_one_letter_code
_entity_poly.pdbx_strand_id
1 'polypeptide(L)'
;MAQTMTSVTIRKEIRGFLWMFSIVTLGLSCARLHYTLYNPPTDPLNSSKSYHDPIVVELIVTSALTYAWTTRLRRYYDAEKYDLPILFALWLVGAVFATLQWGNLTWCYSDQSCRVLTALVAFVWMSCILIFALLIISWFLVLVGETDDFDDDSSI
;
A
#
# COMPACT_ATOMS: atom_id res chain seq x y z
N MET A 1 13.89 25.63 11.47
CA MET A 1 14.97 25.28 10.51
C MET A 1 15.60 23.90 10.75
N ALA A 2 16.29 23.60 11.86
CA ALA A 2 16.89 22.26 12.04
C ALA A 2 15.86 21.13 12.18
N GLN A 3 14.73 21.38 12.87
CA GLN A 3 13.66 20.38 13.01
C GLN A 3 12.88 20.14 11.72
N THR A 4 12.66 21.18 10.89
CA THR A 4 11.97 21.08 9.60
C THR A 4 12.79 20.30 8.56
N MET A 5 14.13 20.43 8.58
CA MET A 5 15.00 19.61 7.72
C MET A 5 14.92 18.11 8.04
N THR A 6 14.83 17.74 9.32
CA THR A 6 14.75 16.32 9.71
C THR A 6 13.42 15.67 9.29
N SER A 7 12.30 16.39 9.37
CA SER A 7 10.98 15.86 8.99
C SER A 7 10.85 15.67 7.47
N VAL A 8 11.46 16.54 6.66
CA VAL A 8 11.51 16.39 5.20
C VAL A 8 12.27 15.13 4.78
N THR A 9 13.42 14.86 5.39
CA THR A 9 14.22 13.65 5.10
C THR A 9 13.45 12.38 5.47
N ILE A 10 12.84 12.34 6.66
CA ILE A 10 12.05 11.17 7.11
C ILE A 10 10.89 10.87 6.15
N ARG A 11 10.16 11.89 5.68
CA ARG A 11 9.06 11.71 4.71
C ARG A 11 9.54 11.11 3.39
N LYS A 12 10.72 11.52 2.89
CA LYS A 12 11.30 10.97 1.66
C LYS A 12 11.61 9.49 1.80
N GLU A 13 12.25 9.10 2.90
CA GLU A 13 12.60 7.70 3.17
C GLU A 13 11.34 6.83 3.28
N ILE A 14 10.34 7.26 4.05
CA ILE A 14 9.10 6.48 4.22
C ILE A 14 8.34 6.34 2.89
N ARG A 15 8.28 7.39 2.06
CA ARG A 15 7.70 7.29 0.71
C ARG A 15 8.47 6.31 -0.18
N GLY A 16 9.79 6.26 -0.07
CA GLY A 16 10.63 5.29 -0.76
C GLY A 16 10.33 3.85 -0.36
N PHE A 17 10.22 3.58 0.95
CA PHE A 17 9.81 2.26 1.44
C PHE A 17 8.40 1.89 0.98
N LEU A 18 7.45 2.83 1.04
CA LEU A 18 6.08 2.59 0.59
C LEU A 18 6.03 2.25 -0.91
N TRP A 19 6.85 2.91 -1.73
CA TRP A 19 6.98 2.60 -3.16
C TRP A 19 7.43 1.15 -3.38
N MET A 20 8.47 0.70 -2.66
CA MET A 20 8.96 -0.67 -2.72
C MET A 20 7.89 -1.68 -2.30
N PHE A 21 7.22 -1.45 -1.16
CA PHE A 21 6.16 -2.33 -0.68
C PHE A 21 4.95 -2.38 -1.62
N SER A 22 4.65 -1.27 -2.30
CA SER A 22 3.58 -1.21 -3.29
C SER A 22 3.87 -2.12 -4.49
N ILE A 23 5.10 -2.10 -5.03
CA ILE A 23 5.50 -2.97 -6.14
C ILE A 23 5.43 -4.44 -5.74
N VAL A 24 5.93 -4.78 -4.55
CA VAL A 24 5.90 -6.14 -4.03
C VAL A 24 4.46 -6.62 -3.90
N THR A 25 3.58 -5.82 -3.28
CA THR A 25 2.17 -6.15 -3.11
C THR A 25 1.45 -6.32 -4.45
N LEU A 26 1.74 -5.47 -5.44
CA LEU A 26 1.21 -5.58 -6.79
C LEU A 26 1.65 -6.88 -7.47
N GLY A 27 2.94 -7.22 -7.39
CA GLY A 27 3.48 -8.47 -7.93
C GLY A 27 2.87 -9.72 -7.30
N LEU A 28 2.77 -9.77 -5.96
CA LEU A 28 2.17 -10.90 -5.25
C LEU A 28 0.66 -11.03 -5.56
N SER A 29 -0.05 -9.91 -5.67
CA SER A 29 -1.48 -9.90 -6.00
C SER A 29 -1.74 -10.38 -7.43
N CYS A 30 -0.91 -9.96 -8.40
CA CYS A 30 -0.96 -10.46 -9.77
C CYS A 30 -0.66 -11.96 -9.86
N ALA A 31 0.36 -12.44 -9.13
CA ALA A 31 0.68 -13.87 -9.07
C ALA A 31 -0.49 -14.69 -8.50
N ARG A 32 -1.15 -14.19 -7.45
CA ARG A 32 -2.34 -14.82 -6.89
C ARG A 32 -3.51 -14.84 -7.86
N LEU A 33 -3.76 -13.71 -8.54
CA LEU A 33 -4.83 -13.60 -9.54
C LEU A 33 -4.61 -14.59 -10.70
N HIS A 34 -3.37 -14.72 -11.16
CA HIS A 34 -3.00 -15.67 -12.21
C HIS A 34 -3.27 -17.12 -11.78
N TYR A 35 -2.91 -17.49 -10.55
CA TYR A 35 -3.21 -18.82 -10.01
C TYR A 35 -4.73 -19.09 -9.93
N THR A 36 -5.52 -18.10 -9.50
CA THR A 36 -6.98 -18.26 -9.39
C THR A 36 -7.70 -18.33 -10.75
N LEU A 37 -7.15 -17.72 -11.80
CA LEU A 37 -7.71 -17.76 -13.16
C LEU A 37 -7.25 -19.01 -13.95
N TYR A 38 -5.98 -19.39 -13.81
CA TYR A 38 -5.34 -20.49 -14.55
C TYR A 38 -5.08 -21.69 -13.64
N ASN A 39 -6.13 -22.15 -12.94
CA ASN A 39 -5.98 -23.25 -12.01
C ASN A 39 -5.80 -24.59 -12.77
N PRO A 40 -4.76 -25.39 -12.47
CA PRO A 40 -4.68 -26.75 -12.99
C PRO A 40 -5.84 -27.59 -12.45
N PRO A 41 -6.43 -28.49 -13.27
CA PRO A 41 -7.69 -29.18 -12.97
C PRO A 41 -7.64 -30.17 -11.79
N THR A 42 -6.51 -30.32 -11.10
CA THR A 42 -6.25 -31.38 -10.10
C THR A 42 -5.91 -30.87 -8.70
N ASP A 43 -6.25 -29.61 -8.36
CA ASP A 43 -6.02 -29.10 -7.01
C ASP A 43 -7.13 -29.51 -6.02
N PRO A 44 -6.79 -30.06 -4.84
CA PRO A 44 -7.75 -30.53 -3.84
C PRO A 44 -8.47 -29.41 -3.08
N LEU A 45 -8.11 -28.15 -3.30
CA LEU A 45 -8.57 -27.02 -2.48
C LEU A 45 -9.87 -26.36 -2.98
N ASN A 46 -10.25 -26.52 -4.25
CA ASN A 46 -11.45 -25.87 -4.81
C ASN A 46 -12.10 -26.60 -6.00
N SER A 47 -12.18 -27.94 -5.95
CA SER A 47 -13.00 -28.76 -6.86
C SER A 47 -13.01 -28.31 -8.35
N SER A 48 -11.86 -27.87 -8.86
CA SER A 48 -11.61 -27.40 -10.23
C SER A 48 -12.45 -26.20 -10.72
N LYS A 49 -12.95 -25.32 -9.83
CA LYS A 49 -13.67 -24.10 -10.25
C LYS A 49 -12.78 -22.86 -10.16
N SER A 50 -12.74 -22.07 -11.24
CA SER A 50 -12.16 -20.73 -11.20
C SER A 50 -13.00 -19.84 -10.29
N TYR A 51 -12.34 -19.12 -9.39
CA TYR A 51 -12.98 -18.21 -8.43
C TYR A 51 -12.28 -16.86 -8.51
N HIS A 52 -13.07 -15.79 -8.61
CA HIS A 52 -12.55 -14.44 -8.67
C HIS A 52 -12.64 -13.81 -7.27
N ASP A 53 -11.51 -13.56 -6.64
CA ASP A 53 -11.41 -12.86 -5.36
C ASP A 53 -11.45 -11.34 -5.58
N PRO A 54 -12.56 -10.64 -5.26
CA PRO A 54 -12.68 -9.20 -5.49
C PRO A 54 -11.68 -8.38 -4.66
N ILE A 55 -11.28 -8.90 -3.49
CA ILE A 55 -10.30 -8.28 -2.60
C ILE A 55 -8.91 -8.18 -3.24
N VAL A 56 -8.52 -9.17 -4.08
CA VAL A 56 -7.23 -9.12 -4.79
C VAL A 56 -7.22 -7.98 -5.81
N VAL A 57 -8.37 -7.70 -6.44
CA VAL A 57 -8.51 -6.58 -7.37
C VAL A 57 -8.40 -5.25 -6.63
N GLU A 58 -9.02 -5.10 -5.46
CA GLU A 58 -8.90 -3.91 -4.63
C GLU A 58 -7.43 -3.63 -4.25
N LEU A 59 -6.69 -4.66 -3.86
CA LEU A 59 -5.28 -4.56 -3.51
C LEU A 59 -4.39 -4.17 -4.71
N ILE A 60 -4.69 -4.68 -5.90
CA ILE A 60 -4.02 -4.29 -7.15
C ILE A 60 -4.28 -2.81 -7.46
N VAL A 61 -5.54 -2.37 -7.37
CA VAL A 61 -5.90 -0.96 -7.62
C VAL A 61 -5.24 -0.04 -6.59
N THR A 62 -5.28 -0.41 -5.32
CA THR A 62 -4.70 0.37 -4.21
C THR A 62 -3.19 0.49 -4.33
N SER A 63 -2.49 -0.60 -4.65
CA SER A 63 -1.04 -0.58 -4.88
C SER A 63 -0.66 0.18 -6.15
N ALA A 64 -1.38 0.00 -7.25
CA ALA A 64 -1.14 0.76 -8.49
C ALA A 64 -1.33 2.27 -8.28
N LEU A 65 -2.37 2.67 -7.53
CA LEU A 65 -2.63 4.07 -7.19
C LEU A 65 -1.54 4.63 -6.27
N THR A 66 -1.07 3.83 -5.30
CA THR A 66 0.03 4.21 -4.40
C THR A 66 1.35 4.36 -5.15
N TYR A 67 1.62 3.49 -6.13
CA TYR A 67 2.78 3.58 -7.02
C TYR A 67 2.70 4.83 -7.92
N ALA A 68 1.53 5.10 -8.51
CA ALA A 68 1.31 6.29 -9.31
C ALA A 68 1.44 7.58 -8.47
N TRP A 69 0.96 7.56 -7.23
CA TRP A 69 1.06 8.70 -6.31
C TRP A 69 2.52 8.98 -5.91
N THR A 70 3.27 7.95 -5.53
CA THR A 70 4.69 8.09 -5.14
C THR A 70 5.59 8.52 -6.30
N THR A 71 5.27 8.14 -7.55
CA THR A 71 6.03 8.54 -8.75
C THR A 71 5.61 9.88 -9.34
N ARG A 72 4.43 10.41 -8.98
CA ARG A 72 3.93 11.70 -9.45
C ARG A 72 4.69 12.85 -8.75
N LEU A 73 5.88 13.14 -9.24
CA LEU A 73 6.89 13.94 -8.54
C LEU A 73 6.84 15.47 -8.78
N ARG A 74 5.86 16.07 -9.48
CA ARG A 74 6.03 17.52 -9.80
C ARG A 74 4.86 18.42 -10.21
N ARG A 75 3.59 18.03 -10.29
CA ARG A 75 2.57 18.92 -10.91
C ARG A 75 1.31 19.27 -10.11
N TYR A 76 1.13 18.76 -8.90
CA TYR A 76 -0.01 19.12 -8.05
C TYR A 76 0.41 19.11 -6.58
N TYR A 77 1.00 20.20 -6.09
CA TYR A 77 1.42 20.35 -4.69
C TYR A 77 0.23 20.54 -3.73
N ASP A 78 -0.93 20.97 -4.22
CA ASP A 78 -2.11 21.22 -3.38
C ASP A 78 -2.94 19.96 -3.05
N ALA A 79 -2.71 18.84 -3.74
CA ALA A 79 -3.52 17.63 -3.58
C ALA A 79 -3.01 16.70 -2.45
N GLU A 80 -1.81 16.94 -1.90
CA GLU A 80 -1.19 16.02 -0.94
C GLU A 80 -2.03 15.85 0.34
N LYS A 81 -2.73 16.90 0.77
CA LYS A 81 -3.59 16.88 1.97
C LYS A 81 -4.79 15.93 1.83
N TYR A 82 -5.35 15.80 0.62
CA TYR A 82 -6.55 15.01 0.37
C TYR A 82 -6.24 13.60 -0.11
N ASP A 83 -5.17 13.43 -0.89
CA ASP A 83 -4.80 12.12 -1.42
C ASP A 83 -4.36 11.17 -0.31
N LEU A 84 -3.55 11.65 0.64
CA LEU A 84 -3.01 10.81 1.71
C LEU A 84 -4.07 10.12 2.59
N PRO A 85 -5.12 10.80 3.11
CA PRO A 85 -6.18 10.13 3.86
C PRO A 85 -7.02 9.18 3.00
N ILE A 86 -7.19 9.46 1.71
CA ILE A 86 -7.89 8.55 0.78
C ILE A 86 -7.08 7.28 0.58
N LEU A 87 -5.76 7.40 0.33
CA LEU A 87 -4.87 6.25 0.25
C LEU A 87 -4.87 5.46 1.57
N PHE A 88 -4.83 6.14 2.72
CA PHE A 88 -4.92 5.47 4.01
C PHE A 88 -6.20 4.64 4.15
N ALA A 89 -7.36 5.19 3.78
CA ALA A 89 -8.62 4.46 3.83
C ALA A 89 -8.60 3.22 2.93
N LEU A 90 -8.09 3.34 1.70
CA LEU A 90 -7.96 2.21 0.77
C LEU A 90 -7.06 1.10 1.33
N TRP A 91 -5.91 1.45 1.91
CA TRP A 91 -5.02 0.46 2.54
C TRP A 91 -5.62 -0.17 3.80
N LEU A 92 -6.38 0.60 4.59
CA LEU A 92 -7.05 0.10 5.79
C LEU A 92 -8.15 -0.91 5.43
N VAL A 93 -9.01 -0.58 4.46
CA VAL A 93 -10.07 -1.47 3.97
C VAL A 93 -9.44 -2.76 3.44
N GLY A 94 -8.44 -2.66 2.58
CA GLY A 94 -7.69 -3.81 2.08
C GLY A 94 -7.07 -4.66 3.20
N ALA A 95 -6.49 -4.05 4.23
CA ALA A 95 -5.91 -4.76 5.38
C ALA A 95 -6.95 -5.52 6.19
N VAL A 96 -8.07 -4.87 6.51
CA VAL A 96 -9.16 -5.47 7.29
C VAL A 96 -9.76 -6.64 6.53
N PHE A 97 -10.17 -6.45 5.28
CA PHE A 97 -10.77 -7.53 4.49
C PHE A 97 -9.79 -8.68 4.22
N ALA A 98 -8.51 -8.39 3.98
CA ALA A 98 -7.49 -9.44 3.84
C ALA A 98 -7.37 -10.28 5.12
N THR A 99 -7.43 -9.68 6.31
CA THR A 99 -7.42 -10.43 7.58
C THR A 99 -8.70 -11.20 7.86
N LEU A 100 -9.86 -10.69 7.44
CA LEU A 100 -11.13 -11.38 7.62
C LEU A 100 -11.21 -12.63 6.74
N GLN A 101 -10.75 -12.54 5.49
CA GLN A 101 -10.81 -13.64 4.54
C GLN A 101 -9.68 -14.66 4.74
N TRP A 102 -8.47 -14.19 5.09
CA TRP A 102 -7.25 -15.01 5.16
C TRP A 102 -6.58 -14.96 6.53
N GLY A 103 -7.35 -14.78 7.62
CA GLY A 103 -6.79 -14.67 8.96
C GLY A 103 -6.29 -15.99 9.56
N ASN A 104 -6.89 -17.12 9.18
CA ASN A 104 -6.58 -18.43 9.78
C ASN A 104 -6.06 -19.44 8.75
N LEU A 105 -4.74 -19.41 8.51
CA LEU A 105 -4.05 -20.28 7.54
C LEU A 105 -3.05 -21.27 8.18
N THR A 106 -3.11 -21.44 9.51
CA THR A 106 -2.19 -22.34 10.23
C THR A 106 -2.24 -23.80 9.75
N TRP A 107 -3.36 -24.23 9.20
CA TRP A 107 -3.59 -25.59 8.71
C TRP A 107 -2.98 -25.90 7.33
N CYS A 108 -2.51 -24.89 6.58
CA CYS A 108 -2.09 -25.02 5.17
C CYS A 108 -0.65 -24.54 4.93
N TYR A 109 0.22 -24.54 5.94
CA TYR A 109 1.61 -24.04 5.84
C TYR A 109 2.50 -24.79 4.81
N SER A 110 2.11 -26.02 4.44
CA SER A 110 2.86 -26.84 3.48
C SER A 110 2.74 -26.34 2.04
N ASP A 111 1.65 -25.66 1.69
CA ASP A 111 1.37 -25.27 0.31
C ASP A 111 1.95 -23.88 -0.01
N GLN A 112 2.54 -23.75 -1.20
CA GLN A 112 3.13 -22.47 -1.65
C GLN A 112 2.08 -21.35 -1.69
N SER A 113 0.85 -21.67 -2.07
CA SER A 113 -0.29 -20.75 -2.12
C SER A 113 -0.60 -20.09 -0.78
N CYS A 114 -0.47 -20.83 0.32
CA CYS A 114 -0.72 -20.34 1.67
C CYS A 114 0.36 -19.36 2.12
N ARG A 115 1.63 -19.68 1.84
CA ARG A 115 2.78 -18.82 2.18
C ARG A 115 2.70 -17.47 1.47
N VAL A 116 2.27 -17.45 0.21
CA VAL A 116 2.07 -16.20 -0.55
C VAL A 116 0.97 -15.35 0.07
N LEU A 117 -0.14 -15.96 0.50
CA LEU A 117 -1.22 -15.23 1.18
C LEU A 117 -0.77 -14.60 2.49
N THR A 118 -0.04 -15.34 3.32
CA THR A 118 0.49 -14.80 4.59
C THR A 118 1.47 -13.65 4.33
N ALA A 119 2.35 -13.77 3.34
CA ALA A 119 3.25 -12.70 2.95
C ALA A 119 2.48 -11.46 2.46
N LEU A 120 1.43 -11.65 1.67
CA LEU A 120 0.59 -10.58 1.17
C LEU A 120 -0.07 -9.81 2.33
N VAL A 121 -0.72 -10.52 3.27
CA VAL A 121 -1.33 -9.89 4.45
C VAL A 121 -0.30 -9.08 5.24
N ALA A 122 0.91 -9.62 5.45
CA ALA A 122 1.97 -8.90 6.15
C ALA A 122 2.37 -7.60 5.43
N PHE A 123 2.60 -7.64 4.11
CA PHE A 123 2.95 -6.44 3.34
C PHE A 123 1.84 -5.39 3.29
N VAL A 124 0.58 -5.83 3.31
CA VAL A 124 -0.58 -4.92 3.39
C VAL A 124 -0.61 -4.19 4.72
N TRP A 125 -0.39 -4.89 5.84
CA TRP A 125 -0.28 -4.25 7.15
C TRP A 125 0.91 -3.31 7.26
N MET A 126 2.08 -3.71 6.73
CA MET A 126 3.26 -2.84 6.73
C MET A 126 3.02 -1.57 5.93
N SER A 127 2.40 -1.66 4.75
CA SER A 127 2.03 -0.50 3.93
C SER A 127 0.99 0.40 4.63
N CYS A 128 0.00 -0.20 5.30
CA CYS A 128 -0.99 0.53 6.08
C CYS A 128 -0.35 1.34 7.22
N ILE A 129 0.58 0.73 7.98
CA ILE A 129 1.29 1.39 9.08
C ILE A 129 2.18 2.53 8.55
N LEU A 130 2.88 2.31 7.43
CA LEU A 130 3.74 3.33 6.83
C LEU A 130 2.94 4.55 6.35
N ILE A 131 1.79 4.34 5.70
CA ILE A 131 0.91 5.44 5.30
C ILE A 131 0.33 6.14 6.52
N PHE A 132 -0.06 5.41 7.57
CA PHE A 132 -0.54 6.01 8.81
C PHE A 132 0.53 6.90 9.46
N ALA A 133 1.79 6.45 9.49
CA ALA A 133 2.90 7.24 9.99
C ALA A 133 3.12 8.52 9.16
N LEU A 134 3.07 8.44 7.82
CA LEU A 134 3.09 9.62 6.94
C LEU A 134 1.94 10.58 7.23
N LEU A 135 0.74 10.05 7.46
CA LEU A 135 -0.46 10.84 7.75
C LEU A 135 -0.29 11.61 9.05
N ILE A 136 0.17 10.96 10.12
CA ILE A 136 0.44 11.61 11.40
C ILE A 136 1.47 12.73 11.23
N ILE A 137 2.59 12.46 10.54
CA ILE A 137 3.65 13.47 10.34
C ILE A 137 3.11 14.67 9.55
N SER A 138 2.35 14.44 8.48
CA SER A 138 1.78 15.53 7.67
C SER A 138 0.73 16.33 8.44
N TRP A 139 -0.15 15.68 9.19
CA TRP A 139 -1.13 16.37 10.04
C TRP A 139 -0.47 17.16 11.17
N PHE A 140 0.55 16.61 11.80
CA PHE A 140 1.31 17.31 12.85
C PHE A 140 1.95 18.60 12.32
N LEU A 141 2.56 18.57 11.12
CA LEU A 141 3.13 19.77 10.50
C LEU A 141 2.08 20.84 10.19
N VAL A 142 0.89 20.42 9.71
CA VAL A 142 -0.22 21.36 9.46
C VAL A 142 -0.74 21.97 10.76
N LEU A 143 -0.86 21.18 11.83
CA LEU A 143 -1.33 21.65 13.15
C LEU A 143 -0.32 22.58 13.83
N VAL A 144 0.98 22.33 13.67
CA VAL A 144 2.04 23.18 14.20
C VAL A 144 2.14 24.52 13.44
N GLY A 145 1.53 24.62 12.25
CA GLY A 145 1.36 25.90 11.55
C GLY A 145 2.65 26.45 10.95
N GLU A 146 3.65 25.61 10.68
CA GLU A 146 4.80 26.02 9.88
C GLU A 146 4.38 25.98 8.40
N THR A 147 3.71 27.03 7.93
CA THR A 147 3.64 27.34 6.50
C THR A 147 5.05 27.71 6.07
N ASP A 148 5.89 26.71 5.79
CA ASP A 148 7.14 26.94 5.07
C ASP A 148 6.75 27.43 3.65
N ASP A 149 6.72 28.75 3.50
CA ASP A 149 6.80 29.50 2.25
C ASP A 149 8.06 29.06 1.46
N PHE A 150 8.02 27.89 0.83
CA PHE A 150 9.09 27.36 -0.01
C PHE A 150 8.72 27.44 -1.51
N ASP A 151 8.08 28.53 -1.91
CA ASP A 151 7.69 28.82 -3.30
C ASP A 151 8.07 30.25 -3.74
N ASP A 152 9.17 30.81 -3.22
CA ASP A 152 9.68 32.13 -3.66
C ASP A 152 11.20 32.14 -3.90
N ASP A 153 11.74 31.10 -4.57
CA ASP A 153 13.15 31.08 -5.00
C ASP A 153 13.36 30.48 -6.40
N SER A 154 12.34 30.54 -7.27
CA SER A 154 12.46 30.19 -8.70
C SER A 154 12.36 31.38 -9.65
N SER A 155 12.69 32.59 -9.17
CA SER A 155 12.82 33.80 -9.98
C SER A 155 14.28 34.28 -10.02
N ILE A 156 15.11 33.55 -10.77
CA ILE A 156 16.26 34.05 -11.56
C ILE A 156 16.58 33.04 -12.67
#